data_AF-A0AAE1IN66-F1
#
_entry.id   AF-A0AAE1IN66-F1
#
_cell.length_a   1.000
_cell.length_b   1.000
_cell.length_c   1.000
_cell.angle_alpha   90.00
_cell.angle_beta   90.00
_cell.angle_gamma   90.00
#
_symmetry.space_group_name_H-M   'P 1'
#
loop_
_entity.id
_entity.type
_entity.pdbx_description
1 polymer ?
#
loop_
_entity_poly.entity_id
_entity_poly.type
_entity_poly.pdbx_seq_one_letter_code
_entity_poly.pdbx_strand_id
1 'polypeptide(L)'
;MASSPLSGTTSSPVTTTSPTLPEHSAPKIHPLFQSSSQTCSIKLDRNNYLVWTSVILPLIEENRLQAHIDPSAPVPPMTVVLPDSTTPVPNPAFEDWFSVDRMLLGWLRNAMSQEVATQLLHC
;
A
#
# COMPACT_ATOMS: atom_id res chain seq x y z
N MET A 1 -66.99 21.69 -30.58
CA MET A 1 -66.81 23.14 -30.41
C MET A 1 -66.31 23.38 -29.00
N ALA A 2 -65.20 24.13 -28.87
CA ALA A 2 -64.63 24.79 -27.67
C ALA A 2 -64.22 23.86 -26.49
N SER A 3 -63.04 23.95 -25.84
CA SER A 3 -62.14 25.08 -25.58
C SER A 3 -60.70 24.61 -25.26
N SER A 4 -59.69 25.43 -25.58
CA SER A 4 -58.33 25.44 -24.98
C SER A 4 -58.30 26.45 -23.81
N PRO A 5 -57.16 26.85 -23.16
CA PRO A 5 -55.79 26.30 -22.99
C PRO A 5 -55.39 26.24 -21.46
N LEU A 6 -54.21 25.85 -20.95
CA LEU A 6 -52.90 26.55 -20.95
C LEU A 6 -51.79 25.71 -20.27
N SER A 7 -50.63 25.70 -20.92
CA SER A 7 -49.22 25.83 -20.45
C SER A 7 -48.71 25.17 -19.16
N GLY A 8 -47.60 24.45 -19.34
CA GLY A 8 -46.61 24.13 -18.32
C GLY A 8 -45.37 23.49 -18.92
N THR A 9 -44.54 24.28 -19.60
CA THR A 9 -43.20 23.88 -20.06
C THR A 9 -42.32 23.64 -18.83
N THR A 10 -41.60 22.53 -18.76
CA THR A 10 -40.34 22.50 -18.03
C THR A 10 -39.37 21.51 -18.65
N SER A 11 -38.17 22.02 -18.88
CA SER A 11 -37.06 21.47 -19.65
C SER A 11 -36.50 20.19 -19.03
N SER A 12 -36.33 19.13 -19.83
CA SER A 12 -35.49 17.98 -19.47
C SER A 12 -34.03 18.37 -19.66
N PRO A 13 -33.15 18.23 -18.65
CA PRO A 13 -31.73 18.39 -18.87
C PRO A 13 -31.16 17.13 -19.55
N VAL A 14 -30.39 17.38 -20.60
CA VAL A 14 -29.54 16.43 -21.33
C VAL A 14 -28.64 15.66 -20.36
N THR A 15 -28.60 14.33 -20.51
CA THR A 15 -27.60 13.46 -19.89
C THR A 15 -26.27 13.68 -20.59
N THR A 16 -25.47 14.63 -20.11
CA THR A 16 -24.07 14.77 -20.54
C THR A 16 -23.24 13.73 -19.80
N THR A 17 -22.97 12.61 -20.46
CA THR A 17 -21.90 11.66 -20.10
C THR A 17 -20.59 12.43 -19.99
N SER A 18 -20.14 12.65 -18.75
CA SER A 18 -18.79 13.15 -18.48
C SER A 18 -17.79 12.03 -18.75
N PRO A 19 -16.61 12.33 -19.32
CA PRO A 19 -15.57 11.33 -19.51
C PRO A 19 -15.00 10.97 -18.13
N THR A 20 -15.17 9.70 -17.73
CA THR A 20 -14.52 9.14 -16.55
C THR A 20 -13.00 9.24 -16.75
N LEU A 21 -12.35 10.09 -15.95
CA LEU A 21 -10.89 10.10 -15.80
C LEU A 21 -10.41 8.68 -15.47
N PRO A 22 -9.22 8.24 -15.95
CA PRO A 22 -8.67 6.96 -15.53
C PRO A 22 -8.52 7.01 -14.01
N GLU A 23 -9.24 6.12 -13.33
CA GLU A 23 -9.19 5.88 -11.91
C GLU A 23 -7.72 5.54 -11.57
N HIS A 24 -6.96 6.57 -11.16
CA HIS A 24 -5.61 6.38 -10.66
C HIS A 24 -5.79 5.50 -9.42
N SER A 25 -5.49 4.21 -9.57
CA SER A 25 -5.67 3.21 -8.52
C SER A 25 -5.03 3.77 -7.26
N ALA A 26 -5.86 4.11 -6.28
CA ALA A 26 -5.35 4.65 -5.03
C ALA A 26 -4.29 3.68 -4.49
N PRO A 27 -3.15 4.18 -3.97
CA PRO A 27 -2.12 3.30 -3.44
C PRO A 27 -2.77 2.39 -2.39
N LYS A 28 -2.63 1.08 -2.55
CA LYS A 28 -3.11 0.08 -1.60
C LYS A 28 -2.26 0.18 -0.33
N ILE A 29 -2.58 1.11 0.56
CA ILE A 29 -1.86 1.27 1.83
C ILE A 29 -2.26 0.11 2.74
N HIS A 30 -1.29 -0.67 3.25
CA HIS A 30 -1.58 -1.76 4.18
C HIS A 30 -2.10 -1.22 5.52
N PRO A 31 -3.08 -1.85 6.18
CA PRO A 31 -3.65 -1.37 7.45
C PRO A 31 -2.61 -1.10 8.55
N LEU A 32 -1.56 -1.93 8.63
CA LEU A 32 -0.42 -1.75 9.54
C LEU A 32 0.23 -0.36 9.43
N PHE A 33 0.20 0.24 8.25
CA PHE A 33 0.89 1.48 7.93
C PHE A 33 -0.03 2.69 7.86
N GLN A 34 -1.35 2.48 7.82
CA GLN A 34 -2.35 3.56 7.81
C GLN A 34 -2.40 4.29 9.16
N SER A 35 -2.18 3.58 10.26
CA SER A 35 -2.14 4.15 11.61
C SER A 35 -0.70 4.39 12.06
N SER A 36 0.01 5.29 11.38
CA SER A 36 1.38 5.70 11.72
C SER A 36 1.54 6.18 13.18
N SER A 37 0.44 6.53 13.85
CA SER A 37 0.39 6.92 15.27
C SER A 37 0.18 5.78 16.27
N GLN A 38 -0.18 4.55 15.85
CA GLN A 38 -0.31 3.39 16.75
C GLN A 38 0.90 2.44 16.70
N THR A 39 2.00 2.91 16.10
CA THR A 39 3.18 2.10 15.81
C THR A 39 3.92 1.77 17.11
N CYS A 40 3.95 0.47 17.43
CA CYS A 40 4.74 -0.19 18.47
C CYS A 40 5.00 0.66 19.72
N SER A 41 4.21 0.45 20.78
CA SER A 41 4.43 1.09 22.09
C SER A 41 5.85 0.87 22.63
N ILE A 42 6.60 -0.10 22.09
CA ILE A 42 7.96 -0.46 22.46
C ILE A 42 8.86 -0.24 21.25
N LYS A 43 9.83 0.66 21.38
CA LYS A 43 10.88 0.88 20.39
C LYS A 43 12.09 0.01 20.69
N LEU A 44 12.75 -0.51 19.66
CA LEU A 44 13.96 -1.32 19.79
C LEU A 44 15.10 -0.51 20.40
N ASP A 45 15.70 -1.08 21.43
CA ASP A 45 16.87 -0.62 22.15
C ASP A 45 17.84 -1.80 22.37
N ARG A 46 19.08 -1.52 22.75
CA ARG A 46 20.15 -2.51 22.97
C ARG A 46 19.77 -3.57 24.00
N ASN A 47 18.86 -3.26 24.92
CA ASN A 47 18.53 -4.12 26.07
C ASN A 47 17.15 -4.78 25.99
N ASN A 48 16.35 -4.53 24.94
CA ASN A 48 14.96 -4.97 24.90
C ASN A 48 14.60 -5.81 23.67
N TYR A 49 15.58 -6.28 22.90
CA TYR A 49 15.35 -7.05 21.67
C TYR A 49 14.32 -8.19 21.83
N LEU A 50 14.39 -8.96 22.91
CA LEU A 50 13.45 -10.06 23.17
C LEU A 50 12.00 -9.58 23.38
N VAL A 51 11.82 -8.47 24.09
CA VAL A 51 10.48 -7.89 24.30
C VAL A 51 9.98 -7.27 23.00
N TRP A 52 10.84 -6.55 22.29
CA TRP A 52 10.52 -5.93 21.02
C TRP A 52 10.11 -6.98 19.97
N THR A 53 10.88 -8.05 19.81
CA THR A 53 10.57 -9.11 18.83
C THR A 53 9.26 -9.83 19.16
N SER A 54 8.93 -10.01 20.45
CA SER A 54 7.66 -10.60 20.88
C SER A 54 6.43 -9.80 20.48
N VAL A 55 6.58 -8.48 20.26
CA VAL A 55 5.51 -7.59 19.80
C VAL A 55 5.50 -7.49 18.28
N ILE A 56 6.67 -7.42 17.65
CA ILE A 56 6.80 -7.18 16.21
C ILE A 56 6.46 -8.41 15.38
N LEU A 57 6.93 -9.60 15.78
CA LEU A 57 6.71 -10.82 15.00
C LEU A 57 5.21 -11.15 14.83
N PRO A 58 4.37 -11.12 15.89
CA PRO A 58 2.93 -11.34 15.73
C PRO A 58 2.26 -10.31 14.82
N LEU A 59 2.67 -9.02 14.88
CA LEU A 59 2.13 -7.99 14.01
C LEU A 59 2.44 -8.26 12.53
N ILE A 60 3.63 -8.75 12.23
CA ILE A 60 4.04 -9.14 10.87
C ILE A 60 3.23 -10.37 10.41
N GLU A 61 3.03 -11.35 11.30
CA GLU A 61 2.22 -12.56 11.08
C GLU A 61 0.75 -12.23 10.76
N GLU A 62 0.10 -11.43 11.61
CA GLU A 62 -1.29 -11.01 11.47
C GLU A 62 -1.53 -10.22 10.16
N ASN A 63 -0.52 -9.48 9.72
CA ASN A 63 -0.55 -8.71 8.48
C ASN A 63 -0.04 -9.49 7.25
N ARG A 64 0.30 -10.78 7.39
CA ARG A 64 0.81 -11.63 6.30
C ARG A 64 2.09 -11.07 5.63
N LEU A 65 2.92 -10.38 6.39
CA LEU A 65 4.15 -9.76 5.90
C LEU A 65 5.40 -10.63 6.08
N GLN A 66 5.23 -11.87 6.56
CA GLN A 66 6.32 -12.82 6.83
C GLN A 66 7.25 -13.03 5.62
N ALA A 67 6.69 -13.06 4.41
CA ALA A 67 7.46 -13.20 3.17
C ALA A 67 8.41 -12.02 2.87
N HIS A 68 8.26 -10.88 3.55
CA HIS A 68 9.16 -9.73 3.39
C HIS A 68 10.35 -9.76 4.37
N ILE A 69 10.25 -10.52 5.47
CA ILE A 69 11.33 -10.64 6.46
C ILE A 69 12.08 -11.96 6.38
N ASP A 70 11.51 -12.96 5.71
CA ASP A 70 12.14 -14.25 5.47
C ASP A 70 13.03 -14.18 4.22
N PRO A 71 14.36 -14.32 4.36
CA PRO A 71 15.28 -14.29 3.22
C PRO A 71 15.12 -15.49 2.27
N SER A 72 14.42 -16.54 2.68
CA SER A 72 14.13 -17.70 1.84
C SER A 72 12.83 -17.57 1.03
N ALA A 73 12.02 -16.54 1.31
CA ALA A 73 10.77 -16.31 0.59
C ALA A 73 11.03 -15.87 -0.86
N PRO A 74 10.22 -16.33 -1.83
CA PRO A 74 10.40 -15.98 -3.23
C PRO A 74 10.05 -14.51 -3.47
N VAL A 75 11.02 -13.75 -4.00
CA VAL A 75 10.82 -12.37 -4.44
C VAL A 75 10.33 -12.38 -5.90
N PRO A 76 9.25 -11.65 -6.24
CA PRO A 76 8.82 -11.53 -7.64
C PRO A 76 9.93 -10.96 -8.52
N PRO A 77 10.12 -11.44 -9.76
CA PRO A 77 11.12 -10.89 -10.65
C PRO A 77 10.73 -9.46 -11.07
N MET A 78 11.71 -8.56 -11.19
CA MET A 78 11.47 -7.16 -11.61
C MET A 78 10.81 -7.04 -12.98
N THR A 79 11.09 -7.99 -13.87
CA THR A 79 10.52 -8.04 -15.23
C THR A 79 10.05 -9.44 -15.55
N VAL A 80 9.08 -9.54 -16.45
CA VAL A 80 8.53 -10.79 -16.97
C VAL A 80 8.53 -10.74 -18.50
N VAL A 81 8.73 -11.90 -19.12
CA VAL A 81 8.64 -12.05 -20.59
C VAL A 81 7.27 -12.66 -20.90
N LEU A 82 6.45 -11.96 -21.68
CA LEU A 82 5.14 -12.48 -22.07
C LEU A 82 5.31 -13.56 -23.15
N PRO A 83 4.39 -14.54 -23.24
CA PRO A 83 4.47 -15.66 -24.19
C PRO A 83 4.67 -15.22 -25.65
N ASP A 84 4.11 -14.06 -26.02
CA ASP A 84 4.12 -13.52 -27.39
C ASP A 84 5.13 -12.38 -27.59
N SER A 85 6.01 -12.13 -26.60
CA SER A 85 6.96 -11.02 -26.61
C SER A 85 8.38 -11.51 -26.35
N THR A 86 9.35 -11.01 -27.12
CA THR A 86 10.78 -11.21 -26.83
C THR A 86 11.33 -10.15 -25.89
N THR A 87 10.60 -9.04 -25.69
CA THR A 87 11.04 -7.95 -24.82
C THR A 87 10.50 -8.15 -23.39
N PRO A 88 11.36 -8.10 -22.36
CA PRO A 88 10.92 -8.12 -20.97
C PRO A 88 10.13 -6.84 -20.65
N VAL A 89 9.02 -7.00 -19.94
CA VAL A 89 8.19 -5.90 -19.45
C VAL A 89 8.24 -5.84 -17.92
N PRO A 90 8.01 -4.67 -17.29
CA PRO A 90 7.91 -4.56 -15.84
C PRO A 90 6.88 -5.52 -15.26
N ASN A 91 7.18 -6.11 -14.10
CA ASN A 91 6.27 -7.00 -13.40
C ASN A 91 5.45 -6.22 -12.35
N PRO A 92 4.12 -6.07 -12.52
CA PRO A 92 3.28 -5.40 -11.53
C PRO A 92 3.35 -6.05 -10.15
N ALA A 93 3.58 -7.37 -10.07
CA ALA A 93 3.72 -8.07 -8.80
C ALA A 93 5.01 -7.67 -8.04
N PHE A 94 6.07 -7.32 -8.76
CA PHE A 94 7.27 -6.76 -8.14
C PHE A 94 7.02 -5.35 -7.61
N GLU A 95 6.30 -4.51 -8.35
CA GLU A 95 5.97 -3.15 -7.89
C GLU A 95 5.11 -3.17 -6.63
N ASP A 96 4.07 -4.02 -6.60
CA ASP A 96 3.22 -4.22 -5.43
C ASP A 96 4.04 -4.73 -4.22
N TRP A 97 4.87 -5.75 -4.44
CA TRP A 97 5.76 -6.30 -3.41
C TRP A 97 6.74 -5.24 -2.88
N PHE A 98 7.38 -4.50 -3.78
CA PHE A 98 8.36 -3.47 -3.44
C PHE A 98 7.71 -2.32 -2.66
N SER A 99 6.50 -1.91 -3.04
CA SER A 99 5.75 -0.88 -2.31
C SER A 99 5.52 -1.29 -0.85
N VAL A 100 5.08 -2.53 -0.61
CA VAL A 100 4.88 -3.07 0.74
C VAL A 100 6.20 -3.20 1.49
N ASP A 101 7.25 -3.69 0.84
CA ASP A 101 8.58 -3.84 1.42
C ASP A 101 9.14 -2.50 1.92
N ARG A 102 9.06 -1.45 1.09
CA ARG A 102 9.49 -0.09 1.46
C ARG A 102 8.70 0.47 2.64
N MET A 103 7.41 0.16 2.70
CA MET A 103 6.54 0.62 3.78
C MET A 103 6.84 -0.13 5.10
N LEU A 104 7.10 -1.44 5.03
CA LEU A 104 7.56 -2.24 6.16
C LEU A 104 8.89 -1.74 6.70
N LEU A 105 9.85 -1.42 5.84
CA LEU A 105 11.13 -0.85 6.24
C LEU A 105 10.95 0.50 6.97
N GLY A 106 10.10 1.38 6.44
CA GLY A 106 9.78 2.66 7.08
C GLY A 106 9.13 2.48 8.45
N TRP A 107 8.23 1.50 8.58
CA TRP A 107 7.60 1.15 9.84
C TRP A 107 8.58 0.57 10.85
N LEU A 108 9.41 -0.40 10.46
CA LEU A 108 10.47 -0.96 11.30
C LEU A 108 11.42 0.13 11.79
N ARG A 109 11.76 1.10 10.92
CA ARG A 109 12.59 2.25 11.30
C ARG A 109 11.96 3.15 12.36
N ASN A 110 10.64 3.34 12.31
CA ASN A 110 9.91 4.06 13.36
C ASN A 110 9.79 3.25 14.67
N ALA A 111 9.80 1.92 14.57
CA ALA A 111 9.80 1.00 15.70
C ALA A 111 11.18 0.84 16.36
N MET A 112 12.20 1.60 15.95
CA MET A 112 13.52 1.64 16.59
C MET A 112 13.73 2.93 17.39
N SER A 113 14.52 2.86 18.45
CA SER A 113 15.03 4.05 19.13
C SER A 113 15.99 4.82 18.20
N GLN A 114 16.14 6.12 18.45
CA GLN A 114 17.06 6.95 17.66
C GLN A 114 18.50 6.40 17.69
N GLU A 115 18.94 5.89 18.84
CA GLU A 115 20.30 5.37 19.00
C GLU A 115 20.58 4.10 18.17
N VAL A 116 19.60 3.20 18.07
CA VAL A 116 19.71 2.01 17.23
C VAL A 116 19.58 2.41 15.75
N ALA A 117 18.65 3.31 15.43
CA ALA A 117 18.45 3.78 14.06
C ALA A 117 19.67 4.51 13.48
N THR A 118 20.44 5.25 14.28
CA THR A 118 21.67 5.94 13.83
C THR A 118 22.83 4.99 13.58
N GLN A 119 22.87 3.83 14.24
CA GLN A 119 23.87 2.81 13.94
C GLN A 119 23.62 2.16 12.58
N LEU A 120 22.35 1.98 12.21
CA LEU A 120 21.94 1.41 10.93
C LEU A 120 21.97 2.42 9.77
N LEU A 121 22.12 3.71 10.05
CA LEU A 121 22.20 4.78 9.04
C LEU A 121 23.55 4.79 8.28
N HIS A 122 24.57 4.11 8.80
CA HIS A 122 25.92 4.09 8.23
C HIS A 122 26.23 2.82 7.41
N CYS A 123 25.23 2.01 7.10
CA CYS A 123 25.31 0.84 6.22
C CYS A 123 24.49 1.09 4.95
#